data_AF-A0A2G2VCN3-F1
#
_entry.id   AF-A0A2G2VCN3-F1
#
_cell.length_a   1.000
_cell.length_b   1.000
_cell.length_c   1.000
_cell.angle_alpha   90.00
_cell.angle_beta   90.00
_cell.angle_gamma   90.00
#
_symmetry.space_group_name_H-M   'P 1'
#
loop_
_entity.id
_entity.type
_entity.pdbx_description
1 polymer ?
#
loop_
_entity_poly.entity_id
_entity_poly.type
_entity_poly.pdbx_seq_one_letter_code
_entity_poly.pdbx_strand_id
1 'polypeptide(L)'
;MVYCDYCGESISRPNYEDGRRCCSICGRILEEVDISSDLTFVKDGTGRSQLAGKFIPSIQSGYSASRERTLANAKRGIEDMMTALGIGGGESIANPALSLYKIAVERDFTRGRRKVQVEAAYLYIECK
;
A
#
# COMPACT_ATOMS: atom_id res chain seq x y z
N MET A 1 -19.61 6.50 19.77
CA MET A 1 -19.86 7.44 20.87
C MET A 1 -19.14 6.89 22.08
N VAL A 2 -18.30 7.68 22.74
CA VAL A 2 -17.50 7.24 23.89
C VAL A 2 -17.96 8.04 25.10
N TYR A 3 -18.28 7.35 26.18
CA TYR A 3 -18.73 7.98 27.42
C TYR A 3 -17.53 8.39 28.27
N CYS A 4 -17.57 9.59 28.86
CA CYS A 4 -16.54 10.04 29.78
C CYS A 4 -17.09 10.10 31.21
N ASP A 5 -16.56 9.28 32.10
CA ASP A 5 -16.98 9.22 33.51
C ASP A 5 -16.79 10.53 34.28
N TYR A 6 -15.87 11.39 33.81
CA TYR A 6 -15.59 12.68 34.45
C TYR A 6 -16.53 13.79 33.98
N CYS A 7 -16.91 13.79 32.70
CA CYS A 7 -17.82 14.79 32.13
C CYS A 7 -19.29 14.38 32.27
N GLY A 8 -19.59 13.10 32.51
CA GLY A 8 -20.95 12.59 32.59
C GLY A 8 -21.71 12.61 31.26
N GLU A 9 -21.03 12.87 30.15
CA GLU A 9 -21.62 13.02 28.83
C GLU A 9 -21.02 12.04 27.81
N SER A 10 -21.85 11.66 26.84
CA SER A 10 -21.43 10.87 25.68
C SER A 10 -20.81 11.78 24.63
N ILE A 11 -19.51 11.60 24.37
CA ILE A 11 -18.76 12.41 23.42
C ILE A 11 -18.86 11.77 22.04
N SER A 12 -19.26 12.56 21.04
CA SER A 12 -19.37 12.13 19.65
C SER A 12 -18.04 12.24 18.89
N ARG A 13 -17.17 13.18 19.27
CA ARG A 13 -15.87 13.45 18.63
C ARG A 13 -14.74 13.51 19.67
N PRO A 14 -14.12 12.37 20.02
CA PRO A 14 -12.93 12.37 20.86
C PRO A 14 -11.70 12.88 20.07
N ASN A 15 -10.75 13.47 20.79
CA ASN A 15 -9.45 13.87 20.22
C ASN A 15 -8.51 12.67 20.17
N TYR A 16 -7.69 12.58 19.13
CA TYR A 16 -6.69 11.53 18.98
C TYR A 16 -5.31 12.20 18.98
N GLU A 17 -4.53 11.95 20.03
CA GLU A 17 -3.15 12.42 20.14
C GLU A 17 -2.26 11.25 20.55
N ASP A 18 -1.15 11.03 19.83
CA ASP A 18 -0.15 9.99 20.11
C ASP A 18 -0.74 8.58 20.36
N GLY A 19 -1.73 8.16 19.55
CA GLY A 19 -2.37 6.84 19.70
C GLY A 19 -3.34 6.73 20.88
N ARG A 20 -3.54 7.81 21.64
CA ARG A 20 -4.48 7.90 22.75
C ARG A 20 -5.75 8.60 22.30
N ARG A 21 -6.88 8.03 22.69
CA ARG A 21 -8.19 8.64 22.52
C ARG A 21 -8.51 9.42 23.79
N CYS A 22 -8.57 10.74 23.68
CA CYS A 22 -8.82 11.66 24.80
C CYS A 22 -10.21 12.30 24.70
N CYS A 23 -10.79 12.62 25.84
CA CYS A 23 -11.98 13.45 25.95
C CYS A 23 -11.66 14.87 25.44
N SER A 24 -12.46 15.38 24.51
CA SER A 24 -12.30 16.72 23.94
C SER A 24 -12.62 17.86 24.92
N ILE A 25 -13.27 17.55 26.05
CA ILE A 25 -13.75 18.53 27.04
C ILE A 25 -12.81 18.60 28.24
N CYS A 26 -12.46 17.47 28.85
CA CYS A 26 -11.62 17.42 30.05
C CYS A 26 -10.18 16.96 29.80
N GLY A 27 -9.83 16.58 28.56
CA GLY A 27 -8.49 16.12 28.20
C GLY A 27 -8.11 14.75 28.77
N ARG A 28 -9.01 14.08 29.50
CA ARG A 28 -8.73 12.76 30.11
C ARG A 28 -8.62 11.69 29.03
N ILE A 29 -7.63 10.82 29.17
CA ILE A 29 -7.46 9.65 28.31
C ILE A 29 -8.63 8.69 28.56
N LEU A 30 -9.39 8.40 27.52
CA LEU A 30 -10.52 7.46 27.53
C LEU A 30 -10.05 6.05 27.16
N GLU A 31 -9.20 5.96 26.14
CA GLU A 31 -8.57 4.70 25.73
C GLU A 31 -7.13 4.99 25.31
N GLU A 32 -6.21 4.14 25.76
CA GLU A 32 -4.84 4.08 25.27
C GLU A 32 -4.75 2.85 24.36
N VAL A 33 -4.63 3.08 23.05
CA VAL A 33 -4.49 1.99 22.08
C VAL A 33 -3.05 2.00 21.61
N ASP A 34 -2.23 1.16 22.25
CA ASP A 34 -0.86 0.93 21.84
C ASP A 34 -0.85 0.05 20.58
N ILE A 35 -0.93 0.68 19.41
CA ILE A 35 -0.77 0.01 18.12
C ILE A 35 0.73 -0.04 17.83
N SER A 36 1.42 -1.05 18.36
CA SER A 36 2.79 -1.33 17.98
C SER A 36 2.84 -2.04 16.62
N SER A 37 3.81 -1.69 15.78
CA SER A 37 4.11 -2.41 14.54
C SER A 37 4.90 -3.70 14.78
N ASP A 38 5.14 -4.05 16.05
CA ASP A 38 5.96 -5.19 16.43
C ASP A 38 5.20 -6.50 16.27
N LEU A 39 5.87 -7.49 15.68
CA LEU A 39 5.30 -8.82 15.45
C LEU A 39 5.34 -9.62 16.76
N THR A 40 4.17 -9.86 17.35
CA THR A 40 4.05 -10.72 18.52
C THR A 40 3.90 -12.18 18.08
N PHE A 41 4.63 -13.11 18.71
CA PHE A 41 4.50 -14.56 18.47
C PHE A 41 3.93 -15.27 19.70
N VAL A 42 2.82 -15.98 19.52
CA VAL A 42 2.16 -16.78 20.56
C VAL A 42 2.45 -18.25 20.32
N LYS A 43 2.82 -18.98 21.36
CA LYS A 43 2.97 -20.45 21.29
C LYS A 43 1.59 -21.09 21.36
N ASP A 44 1.26 -21.90 20.36
CA ASP A 44 0.10 -22.77 20.38
C ASP A 44 0.26 -23.86 21.44
N GLY A 45 -0.84 -24.50 21.87
CA GLY A 45 -0.83 -25.53 22.92
C GLY A 45 0.08 -26.73 22.62
N THR A 46 0.50 -26.90 21.36
CA THR A 46 1.46 -27.90 20.88
C THR A 46 2.92 -27.41 20.86
N GLY A 47 3.22 -26.23 21.43
CA GLY A 47 4.57 -25.68 21.51
C GLY A 47 5.10 -25.00 20.24
N ARG A 48 4.27 -24.86 19.21
CA ARG A 48 4.64 -24.17 17.95
C ARG A 48 4.40 -22.67 18.09
N SER A 49 5.40 -21.84 17.80
CA SER A 49 5.23 -20.38 17.73
C SER A 49 4.46 -19.99 16.47
N GLN A 50 3.30 -19.35 16.63
CA GLN A 50 2.51 -18.74 15.56
C GLN A 50 2.51 -17.22 15.73
N LEU A 51 2.46 -16.47 14.62
CA LEU A 51 2.27 -15.02 14.69
C LEU A 51 0.89 -14.71 15.30
N ALA A 52 0.88 -13.85 16.31
CA ALA A 52 -0.33 -13.38 16.95
C ALA A 52 -0.98 -12.31 16.08
N GLY A 53 -2.06 -12.69 15.42
CA GLY A 53 -2.83 -11.80 14.55
C GLY A 53 -3.22 -12.48 13.26
N LYS A 54 -4.15 -11.84 12.54
CA LYS A 54 -4.57 -12.26 11.21
C LYS A 54 -4.09 -11.21 10.22
N PHE A 55 -3.32 -11.62 9.21
CA PHE A 55 -3.05 -10.73 8.09
C PHE A 55 -4.39 -10.34 7.48
N ILE A 56 -4.68 -9.03 7.49
CA ILE A 56 -5.81 -8.50 6.75
C ILE A 56 -5.35 -8.47 5.29
N PRO A 57 -5.88 -9.34 4.41
CA PRO A 57 -5.59 -9.19 2.99
C PRO A 57 -6.07 -7.79 2.61
N SER A 58 -5.19 -6.97 2.03
CA SER A 58 -5.63 -5.73 1.41
C SER A 58 -6.72 -6.08 0.39
N ILE A 59 -7.66 -5.17 0.13
CA ILE A 59 -8.72 -5.32 -0.88
C ILE A 59 -8.14 -5.65 -2.29
N GLN A 60 -6.81 -5.58 -2.45
CA GLN A 60 -6.04 -6.06 -3.60
C GLN A 60 -5.81 -7.58 -3.66
N SER A 61 -6.48 -8.42 -2.86
CA SER A 61 -6.41 -9.89 -3.06
C SER A 61 -7.03 -10.36 -4.40
N GLY A 62 -7.58 -9.44 -5.20
CA GLY A 62 -8.10 -9.70 -6.55
C GLY A 62 -7.06 -9.60 -7.68
N TYR A 63 -5.78 -9.34 -7.38
CA TYR A 63 -4.74 -9.32 -8.42
C TYR A 63 -4.41 -10.76 -8.82
N SER A 64 -4.96 -11.20 -9.96
CA SER A 64 -4.61 -12.49 -10.56
C SER A 64 -3.08 -12.60 -10.73
N ALA A 65 -2.50 -13.76 -10.42
CA ALA A 65 -1.08 -14.05 -10.67
C ALA A 65 -0.64 -13.74 -12.13
N SER A 66 -1.59 -13.81 -13.08
CA SER A 66 -1.37 -13.39 -14.46
C SER A 66 -1.07 -11.88 -14.57
N ARG A 67 -1.79 -11.05 -13.81
CA ARG A 67 -1.62 -9.60 -13.79
C ARG A 67 -0.27 -9.20 -13.22
N GLU A 68 0.14 -9.82 -12.11
CA GLU A 68 1.45 -9.57 -11.52
C GLU A 68 2.58 -9.95 -12.49
N ARG A 69 2.45 -11.08 -13.18
CA ARG A 69 3.41 -11.47 -14.24
C ARG A 69 3.47 -10.44 -15.37
N THR A 70 2.32 -9.90 -15.81
CA THR A 70 2.28 -8.85 -16.84
C THR A 70 3.00 -7.59 -16.39
N LEU A 71 2.80 -7.16 -15.14
CA LEU A 71 3.47 -5.97 -14.59
C LEU A 71 4.96 -6.20 -14.37
N ALA A 72 5.37 -7.37 -13.87
CA ALA A 72 6.79 -7.72 -13.71
C ALA A 72 7.50 -7.77 -15.07
N ASN A 73 6.85 -8.38 -16.08
CA ASN A 73 7.35 -8.39 -17.45
C ASN A 73 7.45 -6.98 -18.05
N ALA A 74 6.54 -6.08 -17.67
CA ALA A 74 6.56 -4.69 -18.13
C ALA A 74 7.70 -3.90 -17.48
N LYS A 75 7.91 -4.07 -16.17
CA LYS A 75 9.03 -3.44 -15.43
C LYS A 75 10.37 -3.80 -16.08
N ARG A 76 10.60 -5.09 -16.34
CA ARG A 76 11.81 -5.56 -17.01
C ARG A 76 11.98 -4.93 -18.41
N GLY A 77 10.90 -4.86 -19.20
CA GLY A 77 10.96 -4.26 -20.54
C GLY A 77 11.31 -2.77 -20.52
N ILE A 78 10.80 -2.03 -19.52
CA ILE A 78 11.14 -0.62 -19.31
C ILE A 78 12.61 -0.49 -18.89
N GLU A 79 13.08 -1.28 -17.94
CA GLU A 79 14.49 -1.28 -17.48
C GLU A 79 15.47 -1.63 -18.61
N ASP A 80 15.13 -2.64 -19.43
CA ASP A 80 15.91 -3.04 -20.60
C ASP A 80 16.03 -1.88 -21.61
N MET A 81 14.93 -1.17 -21.89
CA MET A 81 14.94 0.01 -22.77
C MET A 81 15.72 1.18 -22.18
N MET A 82 15.56 1.45 -20.88
CA MET A 82 16.34 2.48 -20.19
C MET A 82 17.84 2.21 -20.29
N THR A 83 18.24 0.95 -20.11
CA THR A 83 19.63 0.51 -20.25
C THR A 83 20.12 0.66 -21.69
N ALA A 84 19.32 0.25 -22.67
CA ALA A 84 19.66 0.37 -24.08
C ALA A 84 19.78 1.83 -24.57
N LEU A 85 18.98 2.74 -23.99
CA LEU A 85 18.97 4.16 -24.32
C LEU A 85 19.94 5.00 -23.48
N GLY A 86 20.59 4.41 -22.47
CA GLY A 86 21.50 5.13 -21.58
C GLY A 86 20.81 6.18 -20.70
N ILE A 87 19.54 5.98 -20.37
CA ILE A 87 18.76 6.93 -19.56
C ILE A 87 19.19 6.81 -18.09
N GLY A 88 19.76 7.90 -17.55
CA GLY A 88 20.07 8.02 -16.12
C GLY A 88 18.80 8.19 -15.29
N GLY A 89 18.74 7.55 -14.11
CA GLY A 89 17.60 7.66 -13.17
C GLY A 89 17.16 6.31 -12.58
N GLY A 90 17.36 5.21 -13.32
CA GLY A 90 17.06 3.86 -12.83
C GLY A 90 15.63 3.75 -12.28
N GLU A 91 15.50 3.35 -11.00
CA GLU A 91 14.20 3.17 -10.37
C GLU A 91 13.37 4.47 -10.22
N SER A 92 14.00 5.65 -10.20
CA SER A 92 13.25 6.91 -10.04
C SER A 92 12.36 7.24 -11.23
N ILE A 93 12.70 6.73 -12.42
CA ILE A 93 11.93 6.89 -13.67
C ILE A 93 11.13 5.61 -13.96
N ALA A 94 11.71 4.44 -13.71
CA ALA A 94 11.05 3.16 -13.99
C ALA A 94 9.78 2.94 -13.16
N ASN A 95 9.78 3.33 -11.87
CA ASN A 95 8.62 3.12 -10.98
C ASN A 95 7.41 3.99 -11.34
N PRO A 96 7.57 5.30 -11.63
CA PRO A 96 6.49 6.12 -12.18
C PRO A 96 5.95 5.59 -13.52
N ALA A 97 6.83 5.23 -14.45
CA ALA A 97 6.44 4.69 -15.75
C ALA A 97 5.63 3.40 -15.61
N LEU A 98 6.04 2.51 -14.69
CA LEU A 98 5.31 1.29 -14.36
C LEU A 98 3.94 1.58 -13.72
N SER A 99 3.84 2.63 -12.91
CA SER A 99 2.59 3.05 -12.29
C SER A 99 1.58 3.54 -13.33
N LEU A 100 2.02 4.33 -14.31
CA LEU A 100 1.19 4.70 -15.46
C LEU A 100 0.79 3.49 -16.30
N TYR A 101 1.74 2.58 -16.57
CA TYR A 101 1.46 1.33 -17.26
C TYR A 101 0.41 0.47 -16.53
N LYS A 102 0.47 0.43 -15.19
CA LYS A 102 -0.51 -0.29 -14.37
C LYS A 102 -1.93 0.26 -14.57
N ILE A 103 -2.08 1.57 -14.62
CA ILE A 103 -3.37 2.23 -14.90
C ILE A 103 -3.83 1.93 -16.33
N ALA A 104 -2.90 1.88 -17.29
CA ALA A 104 -3.20 1.54 -18.67
C ALA A 104 -3.74 0.10 -18.83
N VAL A 105 -3.19 -0.84 -18.06
CA VAL A 105 -3.67 -2.22 -18.00
C VAL A 105 -5.08 -2.28 -17.41
N GLU A 106 -5.38 -1.49 -16.38
CA GLU A 106 -6.73 -1.44 -15.78
C GLU A 106 -7.80 -0.87 -16.71
N ARG A 107 -7.40 -0.06 -17.70
CA ARG A 107 -8.30 0.56 -18.68
C ARG A 107 -8.26 -0.12 -20.05
N ASP A 108 -7.73 -1.34 -20.14
CA ASP A 108 -7.59 -2.13 -21.37
C ASP A 108 -6.82 -1.44 -22.52
N PHE A 109 -6.03 -0.40 -22.23
CA PHE A 109 -5.28 0.35 -23.25
C PHE A 109 -4.17 -0.49 -23.89
N THR A 110 -3.66 -1.48 -23.15
CA THR A 110 -2.59 -2.38 -23.60
C THR A 110 -3.10 -3.48 -24.54
N ARG A 111 -4.42 -3.67 -24.66
CA ARG A 111 -5.02 -4.73 -25.46
C ARG A 111 -4.89 -4.43 -26.96
N GLY A 112 -4.33 -5.37 -27.72
CA GLY A 112 -4.16 -5.27 -29.17
C GLY A 112 -2.99 -4.40 -29.64
N ARG A 113 -2.20 -3.83 -28.71
CA ARG A 113 -1.01 -3.02 -29.03
C ARG A 113 0.26 -3.82 -28.78
N ARG A 114 1.33 -3.50 -29.50
CA ARG A 114 2.63 -4.12 -29.24
C ARG A 114 3.15 -3.63 -27.90
N LYS A 115 3.50 -4.57 -27.02
CA LYS A 115 4.03 -4.32 -25.67
C LYS A 115 5.14 -3.24 -25.67
N VAL A 116 6.15 -3.40 -26.53
CA VAL A 116 7.29 -2.48 -26.65
C VAL A 116 6.87 -1.03 -26.95
N GLN A 117 5.85 -0.83 -27.80
CA GLN A 117 5.36 0.53 -28.12
C GLN A 117 4.70 1.19 -26.92
N VAL A 118 3.95 0.40 -26.15
CA VAL A 118 3.24 0.89 -24.97
C VAL A 118 4.25 1.24 -23.87
N GLU A 119 5.23 0.37 -23.62
CA GLU A 119 6.30 0.63 -22.64
C GLU A 119 7.12 1.86 -23.02
N ALA A 120 7.50 2.00 -24.29
CA ALA A 120 8.25 3.16 -24.77
C ALA A 120 7.45 4.47 -24.64
N ALA A 121 6.13 4.43 -24.87
CA ALA A 121 5.28 5.61 -24.73
C ALA A 121 5.21 6.10 -23.27
N TYR A 122 5.07 5.19 -22.30
CA TYR A 122 5.03 5.58 -20.88
C TYR A 122 6.41 6.01 -20.37
N LEU A 123 7.48 5.38 -20.84
CA LEU A 123 8.84 5.83 -20.55
C LEU A 123 9.08 7.26 -21.10
N TYR A 124 8.62 7.54 -22.32
CA TYR A 124 8.72 8.88 -22.92
C TYR A 124 7.94 9.94 -22.13
N ILE A 125 6.77 9.60 -21.59
CA ILE A 125 5.97 10.53 -20.77
C ILE A 125 6.71 10.93 -19.49
N GLU A 126 7.39 9.98 -18.83
CA GLU A 126 8.16 10.25 -17.61
C GLU A 126 9.49 10.96 -17.87
N CYS A 127 10.08 10.76 -19.06
CA CYS A 127 11.34 11.42 -19.43
C CYS A 127 11.16 12.84 -20.00
N LYS A 128 9.92 13.33 -20.12
CA LYS A 128 9.61 14.68 -20.63
C LYS A 128 9.62 15.71 -19.51
#